data_AF-A0A3N4L4I8-F1
#
_entry.id   AF-A0A3N4L4I8-F1
#
_cell.length_a   1.000
_cell.length_b   1.000
_cell.length_c   1.000
_cell.angle_alpha   90.00
_cell.angle_beta   90.00
_cell.angle_gamma   90.00
#
_symmetry.space_group_name_H-M   'P 1'
#
loop_
_entity.id
_entity.type
_entity.pdbx_description
1 polymer ?
#
loop_
_entity_poly.entity_id
_entity_poly.type
_entity_poly.pdbx_seq_one_letter_code
_entity_poly.pdbx_strand_id
1 'polypeptide(L)'
;MGWFSSSSSSSSNTNPAAIEGVAPNRTQRAKCWEARDSFFQCLDRHDIIDPIKHSAAAGEKCAPSSAAFEKECVGSWVEYFKKRRVMEYNRNETFKKLEAEGAKAVGMPNPVGQAQAEPKAGKP
;
A
#
# COMPACT_ATOMS: atom_id res chain seq x y z
N MET A 1 -24.09 -32.73 2.93
CA MET A 1 -22.76 -33.18 3.38
C MET A 1 -22.02 -31.96 3.93
N GLY A 2 -22.08 -31.78 5.26
CA GLY A 2 -21.50 -30.63 5.95
C GLY A 2 -20.02 -30.84 6.20
N TRP A 3 -19.22 -29.79 6.00
CA TRP A 3 -17.75 -29.88 6.12
C TRP A 3 -17.10 -28.56 6.51
N PHE A 4 -17.70 -27.84 7.46
CA PHE A 4 -17.00 -26.76 8.16
C PHE A 4 -16.67 -27.25 9.58
N SER A 5 -15.57 -28.01 9.69
CA SER A 5 -14.89 -28.23 10.97
C SER A 5 -14.22 -26.92 11.37
N SER A 6 -14.85 -26.19 12.29
CA SER A 6 -14.22 -25.06 12.99
C SER A 6 -13.37 -25.61 14.12
N SER A 7 -12.05 -25.47 13.98
CA SER A 7 -11.12 -25.68 15.09
C SER A 7 -10.86 -24.34 15.77
N SER A 8 -11.40 -24.19 16.98
CA SER A 8 -11.04 -23.14 17.94
C SER A 8 -9.68 -23.43 18.58
N SER A 9 -9.06 -22.37 19.15
CA SER A 9 -7.89 -22.29 20.06
C SER A 9 -6.62 -21.73 19.40
N SER A 10 -5.88 -20.75 19.93
CA SER A 10 -5.71 -20.27 21.31
C SER A 10 -5.33 -18.78 21.34
N SER A 11 -5.87 -18.01 22.29
CA SER A 11 -5.44 -16.64 22.59
C SER A 11 -4.04 -16.64 23.21
N SER A 12 -3.02 -16.38 22.41
CA SER A 12 -1.72 -15.92 22.87
C SER A 12 -1.55 -14.44 22.48
N ASN A 13 -1.19 -13.61 23.47
CA ASN A 13 -0.97 -12.16 23.35
C ASN A 13 0.31 -11.82 22.55
N THR A 14 0.52 -12.48 21.41
CA THR A 14 1.61 -12.20 20.48
C THR A 14 0.99 -11.52 19.26
N ASN A 15 1.48 -10.34 18.86
CA ASN A 15 0.99 -9.65 17.66
C ASN A 15 1.11 -10.58 16.44
N PRO A 16 -0.01 -11.16 15.93
CA PRO A 16 0.00 -12.14 14.84
C PRO A 16 0.51 -11.54 13.52
N ALA A 17 0.49 -10.21 13.41
CA ALA A 17 1.04 -9.49 12.27
C ALA A 17 2.56 -9.70 12.09
N ALA A 18 3.27 -10.12 13.13
CA ALA A 18 4.71 -10.39 13.06
C ALA A 18 5.05 -11.86 12.71
N ILE A 19 4.05 -12.75 12.59
CA ILE A 19 4.29 -14.17 12.29
C ILE A 19 4.23 -14.37 10.76
N GLU A 20 5.40 -14.55 10.16
CA GLU A 20 5.53 -14.92 8.74
C GLU A 20 4.73 -16.20 8.44
N GLY A 21 3.82 -16.13 7.46
CA GLY A 21 2.96 -17.24 7.04
C GLY A 21 1.55 -17.28 7.65
N VAL A 22 1.23 -16.42 8.62
CA VAL A 22 -0.15 -16.29 9.15
C VAL A 22 -0.82 -15.04 8.58
N ALA A 23 -1.97 -15.21 7.92
CA ALA A 23 -2.71 -14.09 7.37
C ALA A 23 -3.29 -13.20 8.51
N PRO A 24 -3.04 -11.88 8.50
CA PRO A 24 -3.58 -10.98 9.51
C PRO A 24 -5.11 -10.90 9.42
N ASN A 25 -5.77 -10.85 10.58
CA ASN A 25 -7.23 -10.67 10.68
C ASN A 25 -7.67 -9.29 10.18
N ARG A 26 -8.97 -9.09 9.95
CA ARG A 26 -9.52 -7.84 9.38
C ARG A 26 -9.07 -6.57 10.14
N THR A 27 -9.13 -6.59 11.46
CA THR A 27 -8.72 -5.46 12.31
C THR A 27 -7.22 -5.16 12.19
N GLN A 28 -6.37 -6.18 12.05
CA GLN A 28 -4.92 -6.01 11.89
C GLN A 28 -4.59 -5.42 10.52
N ARG A 29 -5.30 -5.85 9.47
CA ARG A 29 -5.15 -5.24 8.15
C ARG A 29 -5.53 -3.76 8.14
N ALA A 30 -6.60 -3.39 8.85
CA ALA A 30 -6.99 -1.99 9.00
C ALA A 30 -5.86 -1.16 9.63
N LYS A 31 -5.30 -1.61 10.76
CA LYS A 31 -4.14 -0.95 11.41
C LYS A 31 -2.91 -0.87 10.50
N CYS A 32 -2.61 -1.95 9.79
CA CYS A 32 -1.50 -1.96 8.83
C CYS A 32 -1.70 -0.92 7.71
N TRP A 33 -2.91 -0.79 7.16
CA TRP A 33 -3.20 0.22 6.13
C TRP A 33 -3.14 1.64 6.67
N GLU A 34 -3.65 1.88 7.88
CA GLU A 34 -3.52 3.18 8.56
C GLU A 34 -2.03 3.55 8.78
N ALA A 35 -1.23 2.61 9.28
CA ALA A 35 0.20 2.81 9.47
C ALA A 35 0.93 3.06 8.14
N ARG A 36 0.61 2.28 7.09
CA ARG A 36 1.12 2.47 5.73
C ARG A 36 0.81 3.87 5.21
N ASP A 37 -0.43 4.32 5.33
CA ASP A 37 -0.87 5.60 4.79
C ASP A 37 -0.21 6.76 5.56
N SER A 38 -0.05 6.64 6.87
CA SER A 38 0.70 7.62 7.67
C SER A 38 2.18 7.74 7.24
N PHE A 39 2.82 6.60 6.94
CA PHE A 39 4.19 6.56 6.46
C PHE A 39 4.30 7.19 5.07
N PHE A 40 3.41 6.85 4.15
CA PHE A 40 3.39 7.40 2.79
C PHE A 40 3.10 8.90 2.76
N GLN A 41 2.17 9.39 3.59
CA GLN A 41 1.94 10.83 3.76
C GLN A 41 3.18 11.56 4.28
N CYS A 42 3.94 10.93 5.18
CA CYS A 42 5.22 11.50 5.62
C CYS A 42 6.21 11.57 4.45
N LEU A 43 6.37 10.49 3.69
CA LEU A 43 7.24 10.47 2.51
C LEU A 43 6.85 11.53 1.48
N ASP A 44 5.55 11.69 1.21
CA ASP A 44 5.03 12.69 0.27
C ASP A 44 5.38 14.13 0.70
N ARG A 45 5.29 14.44 2.00
CA ARG A 45 5.69 15.76 2.55
C ARG A 45 7.17 16.07 2.42
N HIS A 46 8.00 15.05 2.23
CA HIS A 46 9.46 15.16 2.10
C HIS A 46 9.94 14.83 0.68
N ASP A 47 9.03 14.71 -0.29
CA ASP A 47 9.31 14.38 -1.70
C ASP A 47 10.11 13.07 -1.87
N ILE A 48 9.91 12.11 -0.97
CA ILE A 48 10.57 10.79 -1.02
C ILE A 48 9.66 9.81 -1.76
N ILE A 49 9.95 9.57 -3.04
CA ILE A 49 9.18 8.60 -3.84
C ILE A 49 9.60 7.16 -3.54
N ASP A 50 10.91 6.90 -3.50
CA ASP A 50 11.49 5.57 -3.29
C ASP A 50 12.10 5.43 -1.89
N PRO A 51 11.33 4.91 -0.91
CA PRO A 51 11.84 4.70 0.45
C PRO A 51 12.82 3.51 0.56
N ILE A 52 13.00 2.71 -0.49
CA ILE A 52 13.97 1.60 -0.51
C ILE A 52 15.35 2.15 -0.86
N LYS A 53 15.44 2.98 -1.90
CA LYS A 53 16.70 3.64 -2.28
C LYS A 53 17.10 4.73 -1.31
N HIS A 54 16.13 5.47 -0.76
CA HIS A 54 16.36 6.57 0.17
C HIS A 54 16.02 6.18 1.61
N SER A 55 16.39 4.96 2.03
CA SER A 55 16.05 4.42 3.35
C SER A 55 16.59 5.25 4.51
N ALA A 56 17.79 5.83 4.38
CA ALA A 56 18.36 6.72 5.40
C ALA A 56 17.52 8.00 5.57
N ALA A 57 17.14 8.66 4.47
CA ALA A 57 16.33 9.87 4.51
C ALA A 57 14.90 9.58 5.02
N ALA A 58 14.30 8.46 4.57
CA ALA A 58 13.01 8.01 5.06
C ALA A 58 13.05 7.68 6.57
N GLY A 59 14.12 7.04 7.03
CA GLY A 59 14.35 6.73 8.44
C GLY A 59 14.53 7.99 9.29
N GLU A 60 15.27 8.99 8.81
CA GLU A 60 15.49 10.24 9.54
C GLU A 60 14.21 11.11 9.60
N LYS A 61 13.56 11.33 8.45
CA LYS A 61 12.42 12.25 8.35
C LYS A 61 11.09 11.62 8.79
N CYS A 62 10.96 10.31 8.64
CA CYS A 62 9.72 9.57 8.88
C CYS A 62 9.86 8.43 9.89
N ALA A 63 10.89 8.45 10.74
CA ALA A 63 11.15 7.49 11.82
C ALA A 63 9.88 6.96 12.54
N PRO A 64 9.02 7.81 13.14
CA PRO A 64 7.89 7.32 13.94
C PRO A 64 6.88 6.55 13.10
N SER A 65 6.54 7.07 11.92
CA SER A 65 5.61 6.39 11.00
C SER A 65 6.23 5.15 10.35
N SER A 66 7.55 5.13 10.10
CA SER A 66 8.26 3.95 9.59
C SER A 66 8.25 2.82 10.61
N ALA A 67 8.52 3.14 11.88
CA ALA A 67 8.48 2.17 12.97
C ALA A 67 7.07 1.62 13.20
N ALA A 68 6.05 2.48 13.14
CA ALA A 68 4.65 2.04 13.22
C ALA A 68 4.27 1.13 12.04
N PHE A 69 4.69 1.48 10.82
CA PHE A 69 4.42 0.69 9.63
C PHE A 69 5.06 -0.71 9.71
N GLU A 70 6.31 -0.80 10.15
CA GLU A 70 7.02 -2.07 10.32
C GLU A 70 6.51 -2.91 11.49
N LYS A 71 5.90 -2.27 12.51
CA LYS A 71 5.30 -2.94 13.66
C LYS A 71 3.90 -3.48 13.39
N GLU A 72 3.06 -2.72 12.70
CA GLU A 72 1.65 -3.06 12.50
C GLU A 72 1.42 -3.96 11.27
N CYS A 73 2.35 -3.99 10.33
CA CYS A 73 2.28 -4.80 9.12
C CYS A 73 3.20 -6.03 9.16
N VAL A 74 2.83 -7.06 8.39
CA VAL A 74 3.71 -8.20 8.09
C VAL A 74 4.91 -7.71 7.26
N GLY A 75 6.12 -8.22 7.52
CA GLY A 75 7.34 -7.80 6.82
C GLY A 75 7.24 -7.90 5.30
N SER A 76 6.71 -9.02 4.79
CA SER A 76 6.44 -9.20 3.36
C SER A 76 5.48 -8.16 2.77
N TRP A 77 4.51 -7.67 3.55
CA TRP A 77 3.58 -6.62 3.11
C TRP A 77 4.26 -5.25 3.07
N VAL A 78 5.10 -4.95 4.07
CA VAL A 78 5.90 -3.73 4.11
C VAL A 78 6.76 -3.62 2.86
N GLU A 79 7.50 -4.69 2.54
CA GLU A 79 8.35 -4.74 1.36
C GLU A 79 7.53 -4.58 0.07
N TYR A 80 6.42 -5.32 -0.06
CA TYR A 80 5.52 -5.23 -1.21
C TYR A 80 4.97 -3.81 -1.41
N PHE A 81 4.48 -3.16 -0.35
CA PHE A 81 3.91 -1.81 -0.46
C PHE A 81 4.97 -0.77 -0.82
N LYS A 82 6.18 -0.85 -0.23
CA LYS A 82 7.31 0.04 -0.59
C LYS A 82 7.64 -0.11 -2.09
N LYS A 83 7.73 -1.34 -2.61
CA LYS A 83 7.96 -1.60 -4.04
C LYS A 83 6.80 -1.10 -4.92
N ARG A 84 5.55 -1.35 -4.51
CA ARG A 84 4.37 -0.96 -5.27
C ARG A 84 4.26 0.54 -5.44
N ARG A 85 4.60 1.34 -4.42
CA ARG A 85 4.64 2.80 -4.52
C ARG A 85 5.54 3.29 -5.66
N VAL A 86 6.75 2.74 -5.77
CA VAL A 86 7.70 3.08 -6.84
C VAL A 86 7.21 2.62 -8.20
N MET A 87 6.66 1.40 -8.29
CA MET A 87 6.10 0.87 -9.54
C MET A 87 4.94 1.72 -10.06
N GLU A 88 4.00 2.09 -9.20
CA GLU A 88 2.85 2.93 -9.59
C GLU A 88 3.29 4.34 -10.00
N TYR A 89 4.29 4.91 -9.32
CA TYR A 89 4.88 6.18 -9.72
C TYR A 89 5.48 6.10 -11.13
N ASN A 90 6.36 5.11 -11.38
CA ASN A 90 6.98 4.92 -12.69
C ASN A 90 5.96 4.65 -13.79
N ARG A 91 4.94 3.85 -13.48
CA ARG A 91 3.81 3.59 -14.38
C ARG A 91 3.13 4.90 -14.75
N ASN A 92 2.73 5.71 -13.76
CA ASN A 92 2.06 6.99 -14.00
C ASN A 92 2.94 7.97 -14.80
N GLU A 93 4.24 8.05 -14.51
CA GLU A 93 5.17 8.88 -15.30
C GLU A 93 5.30 8.42 -16.74
N THR A 94 5.27 7.11 -16.97
CA THR A 94 5.30 6.54 -18.33
C THR A 94 4.01 6.88 -19.08
N PHE A 95 2.85 6.74 -18.42
CA PHE A 95 1.56 7.13 -18.99
C PHE A 95 1.54 8.62 -19.38
N LYS A 96 1.98 9.52 -18.49
CA LYS A 96 2.04 10.95 -18.79
C LYS A 96 2.92 11.27 -20.01
N LYS A 97 4.06 10.58 -20.17
CA LYS A 97 4.95 10.76 -21.33
C LYS A 97 4.28 10.31 -22.63
N LEU A 98 3.65 9.13 -22.61
CA LEU A 98 2.93 8.60 -23.77
C LEU A 98 1.76 9.51 -24.19
N GLU A 99 1.02 10.06 -23.23
CA GLU A 99 -0.05 11.03 -23.48
C GLU A 99 0.50 12.33 -24.10
N ALA A 100 1.63 12.83 -23.60
CA ALA A 100 2.30 14.00 -24.16
C ALA A 100 2.84 13.76 -25.59
N GLU A 101 3.27 12.54 -25.89
CA GLU A 101 3.71 12.10 -27.22
C GLU A 101 2.54 11.81 -28.19
N GLY A 102 1.29 12.00 -27.75
CA GLY A 102 0.10 11.85 -28.59
C GLY A 102 -0.36 10.40 -28.78
N ALA A 103 0.16 9.46 -27.98
CA ALA A 103 -0.32 8.08 -27.98
C ALA A 103 -1.74 8.03 -27.39
N LYS A 104 -2.73 7.67 -28.21
CA LYS A 104 -4.08 7.37 -27.73
C LYS A 104 -4.05 6.08 -26.92
N ALA A 105 -4.60 6.11 -25.71
CA ALA A 105 -4.68 4.95 -24.81
C ALA A 105 -5.40 3.77 -25.50
N VAL A 106 -4.64 2.83 -26.04
CA VAL A 106 -5.17 1.56 -26.53
C VAL A 106 -5.30 0.65 -25.30
N GLY A 107 -6.54 0.48 -24.85
CA GLY A 107 -7.01 -0.49 -23.84
C GLY A 107 -5.94 -1.31 -23.11
N MET A 108 -5.24 -0.69 -22.16
CA MET A 108 -4.48 -1.46 -21.17
C MET A 108 -5.48 -2.00 -20.13
N PRO A 109 -5.41 -3.31 -19.78
CA PRO A 109 -6.27 -3.85 -18.74
C PRO A 109 -6.00 -3.08 -17.44
N ASN A 110 -7.04 -2.39 -16.99
CA ASN A 110 -7.04 -1.54 -15.82
C ASN A 110 -6.78 -2.41 -14.57
N PRO A 111 -5.64 -2.29 -13.87
CA PRO A 111 -5.41 -3.07 -12.67
C PRO A 111 -6.25 -2.45 -11.54
N VAL A 112 -7.19 -3.25 -11.03
CA VAL A 112 -8.06 -3.04 -9.85
C VAL A 112 -7.55 -1.92 -8.93
N GLY A 113 -8.18 -0.74 -9.01
CA GLY A 113 -7.90 0.35 -8.07
C GLY A 113 -8.12 1.78 -8.58
N GLN A 114 -8.38 2.01 -9.86
CA GLN A 114 -8.71 3.36 -10.34
C GLN A 114 -10.21 3.61 -10.14
N ALA A 115 -10.57 4.29 -9.04
CA ALA A 115 -11.83 4.98 -8.92
C ALA A 115 -11.88 6.02 -10.04
N GLN A 116 -12.79 5.81 -10.99
CA GLN A 116 -13.09 6.77 -12.04
C GLN A 116 -13.53 8.07 -11.37
N ALA A 117 -12.74 9.14 -11.52
CA ALA A 117 -13.24 10.47 -11.26
C ALA A 117 -14.27 10.77 -12.36
N GLU A 118 -15.55 10.51 -12.08
CA GLU A 118 -16.63 11.01 -12.94
C GLU A 118 -16.59 12.54 -12.93
N PRO A 119 -16.61 13.20 -14.10
CA PRO A 119 -16.89 14.63 -14.14
C PRO A 119 -18.34 14.79 -13.68
N LYS A 120 -18.57 15.50 -12.56
CA LYS A 120 -19.91 15.92 -12.16
C LYS A 120 -20.50 16.77 -13.27
N ALA A 121 -21.32 16.14 -14.12
CA ALA A 121 -22.20 16.83 -15.04
C ALA A 121 -23.17 17.66 -14.19
N GLY A 122 -22.93 18.96 -14.14
CA GLY A 122 -23.95 19.92 -13.73
C GLY A 122 -25.19 19.71 -14.59
N LYS A 123 -26.33 19.53 -13.92
CA LYS A 123 -27.64 19.56 -14.56
C LYS A 123 -28.45 20.68 -13.90
N PRO A 124 -29.18 21.49 -14.69
CA PRO A 124 -29.84 22.72 -14.24
C PRO A 124 -30.86 22.52 -13.12
#